data_AF-A0A7T0BVN2-F1
#
_entry.id   AF-A0A7T0BVN2-F1
#
_cell.length_a   1.000
_cell.length_b   1.000
_cell.length_c   1.000
_cell.angle_alpha   90.00
_cell.angle_beta   90.00
_cell.angle_gamma   90.00
#
_symmetry.space_group_name_H-M   'P 1'
#
loop_
_entity.id
_entity.type
_entity.pdbx_description
1 polymer ?
#
loop_
_entity_poly.entity_id
_entity_poly.type
_entity_poly.pdbx_seq_one_letter_code
_entity_poly.pdbx_strand_id
1 'polypeptide(L)' 'MNPQKKYIKEKRDGLQVWFHLKKRGYSMADVGRATGKTRSAVHQVIYGKRNSKEILDFIESIGVPKKHLGVTR' A
#
# COMPACT_ATOMS: atom_id res chain seq x y z
N MET A 1 3.52 -21.76 -7.60
CA MET A 1 3.80 -20.41 -8.15
C MET A 1 5.27 -20.08 -7.88
N ASN A 2 6.07 -19.74 -8.89
CA ASN A 2 7.53 -19.53 -8.72
C ASN A 2 7.78 -18.28 -7.82
N PRO A 3 8.52 -18.37 -6.71
CA PRO A 3 8.63 -17.29 -5.71
C PRO A 3 9.14 -15.96 -6.28
N GLN A 4 9.98 -16.00 -7.31
CA GLN A 4 10.48 -14.81 -8.00
C GLN A 4 9.38 -14.01 -8.72
N LYS A 5 8.38 -14.69 -9.30
CA LYS A 5 7.23 -14.03 -9.95
C LYS A 5 6.31 -13.34 -8.94
N LYS A 6 6.20 -13.88 -7.73
CA LYS A 6 5.40 -13.29 -6.63
C LYS A 6 6.01 -11.94 -6.20
N TYR A 7 7.31 -11.92 -5.96
CA TYR A 7 8.03 -10.71 -5.55
C TYR A 7 7.95 -9.58 -6.58
N ILE A 8 8.04 -9.92 -7.87
CA ILE A 8 7.91 -8.94 -8.97
C ILE A 8 6.50 -8.32 -8.98
N LYS A 9 5.47 -9.13 -8.75
CA LYS A 9 4.07 -8.65 -8.70
C LYS A 9 3.85 -7.70 -7.51
N GLU A 10 4.27 -8.09 -6.32
CA GLU A 10 4.14 -7.27 -5.09
C GLU A 10 4.87 -5.92 -5.22
N LYS A 11 6.06 -5.92 -5.82
CA LYS A 11 6.80 -4.67 -6.10
C LYS A 11 6.06 -3.77 -7.09
N ARG A 12 5.46 -4.34 -8.14
CA ARG A 12 4.68 -3.59 -9.13
C ARG A 12 3.42 -3.01 -8.52
N ASP A 13 2.70 -3.79 -7.72
CA ASP A 13 1.47 -3.36 -7.04
C ASP A 13 1.77 -2.25 -6.03
N GLY A 14 2.83 -2.38 -5.22
CA GLY A 14 3.24 -1.32 -4.30
C GLY A 14 3.63 0.00 -5.01
N LEU A 15 4.27 -0.09 -6.19
CA LEU A 15 4.54 1.09 -7.01
C LEU A 15 3.26 1.74 -7.56
N GLN A 16 2.26 0.95 -7.95
CA GLN A 16 0.96 1.49 -8.38
C GLN A 16 0.24 2.19 -7.23
N VAL A 17 0.21 1.58 -6.04
CA VAL A 17 -0.34 2.22 -4.83
C VAL A 17 0.36 3.55 -4.58
N TRP A 18 1.69 3.58 -4.56
CA TRP A 18 2.45 4.81 -4.36
C TRP A 18 2.17 5.88 -5.42
N PHE A 19 2.05 5.49 -6.69
CA PHE A 19 1.69 6.40 -7.77
C PHE A 19 0.30 7.02 -7.57
N HIS A 20 -0.70 6.22 -7.18
CA HIS A 20 -2.04 6.72 -6.89
C HIS A 20 -2.07 7.67 -5.68
N LEU A 21 -1.32 7.37 -4.62
CA LEU A 21 -1.16 8.27 -3.47
C LEU A 21 -0.62 9.63 -3.91
N LYS A 22 0.47 9.62 -4.69
CA LYS A 22 1.12 10.84 -5.19
C LYS A 22 0.20 11.66 -6.09
N LYS A 23 -0.53 11.01 -7.01
CA LYS A 23 -1.50 11.70 -7.88
C LYS A 23 -2.59 12.43 -7.11
N ARG A 24 -2.90 11.97 -5.89
CA ARG A 24 -3.91 12.57 -5.00
C ARG A 24 -3.31 13.51 -3.95
N GLY A 25 -2.01 13.79 -4.03
CA GLY A 25 -1.32 14.69 -3.09
C GLY A 25 -0.96 14.07 -1.74
N TYR A 26 -1.10 12.75 -1.57
CA TYR A 26 -0.75 12.08 -0.31
C TYR A 26 0.68 11.53 -0.35
N SER A 27 1.43 11.80 0.72
CA SER A 27 2.67 11.10 1.04
C SER A 27 2.41 9.91 2.00
N MET A 28 3.37 9.00 2.10
CA MET A 28 3.31 7.91 3.09
C MET A 28 3.31 8.45 4.54
N ALA A 29 3.87 9.63 4.77
CA ALA A 29 3.84 10.28 6.09
C ALA A 29 2.43 10.81 6.40
N ASP A 30 1.70 11.30 5.40
CA ASP A 30 0.31 11.76 5.57
C ASP A 30 -0.61 10.60 5.88
N VAL A 31 -0.47 9.49 5.15
CA VAL A 31 -1.17 8.23 5.46
C VAL A 31 -0.83 7.75 6.87
N GLY A 32 0.45 7.82 7.25
CA GLY A 32 0.90 7.46 8.60
C GLY A 32 0.23 8.33 9.66
N ARG A 33 0.21 9.65 9.49
CA ARG A 33 -0.48 10.58 10.40
C ARG A 33 -1.97 10.29 10.50
N ALA A 34 -2.65 10.07 9.37
CA ALA A 34 -4.08 9.79 9.33
C ALA A 34 -4.46 8.46 10.01
N THR A 35 -3.54 7.48 10.02
CA THR A 35 -3.77 6.14 10.57
C THR A 35 -3.11 5.91 11.94
N GLY A 36 -2.42 6.92 12.48
CA GLY A 36 -1.63 6.80 13.70
C GLY A 36 -0.44 5.83 13.58
N LYS A 37 0.07 5.60 12.37
CA LYS A 37 1.20 4.69 12.10
C LYS A 37 2.43 5.46 11.59
N THR A 38 3.59 4.83 11.67
CA THR A 38 4.83 5.43 11.14
C THR A 38 4.86 5.33 9.61
N ARG A 39 5.59 6.25 8.97
CA ARG A 39 5.90 6.18 7.53
C ARG A 39 6.49 4.81 7.13
N SER A 40 7.35 4.24 7.99
CA SER A 40 7.96 2.94 7.76
C SER A 40 6.93 1.80 7.74
N ALA A 41 5.96 1.83 8.66
CA ALA A 41 4.86 0.87 8.68
C ALA A 41 4.01 0.97 7.40
N VAL A 42 3.68 2.19 6.95
CA VAL A 42 2.95 2.42 5.69
C VAL A 42 3.72 1.87 4.49
N HIS A 43 5.03 2.13 4.42
CA HIS A 43 5.88 1.59 3.37
C HIS A 43 5.89 0.05 3.36
N GLN A 44 6.02 -0.59 4.53
CA GLN A 44 5.97 -2.05 4.62
C GLN A 44 4.62 -2.62 4.17
N VAL A 45 3.51 -1.93 4.46
CA VAL A 45 2.17 -2.35 4.02
C VAL A 45 2.00 -2.21 2.51
N ILE A 46 2.40 -1.08 1.92
CA ILE A 46 2.33 -0.83 0.48
C ILE A 46 3.09 -1.91 -0.32
N TYR A 47 4.24 -2.35 0.18
CA TYR A 47 5.07 -3.37 -0.47
C TYR A 47 4.81 -4.79 0.03
N GLY A 48 3.68 -5.04 0.70
CA GLY A 48 3.25 -6.38 1.11
C GLY A 48 4.12 -7.07 2.17
N LYS A 49 5.05 -6.33 2.81
CA LYS A 49 5.93 -6.84 3.88
C LYS A 49 5.23 -6.91 5.23
N ARG A 50 4.12 -6.19 5.38
CA ARG A 50 3.30 -6.13 6.59
C ARG A 50 1.83 -6.01 6.19
N ASN A 51 0.93 -6.50 7.03
CA ASN A 51 -0.50 -6.26 6.89
C ASN A 51 -0.98 -5.29 7.98
N SER A 52 -1.78 -4.29 7.60
CA SER A 52 -2.50 -3.41 8.53
C SER A 52 -3.80 -3.01 7.85
N LYS A 53 -4.91 -3.47 8.43
CA LYS A 53 -6.24 -3.16 7.94
C LYS A 53 -6.49 -1.65 7.93
N GLU A 54 -6.04 -0.91 8.95
CA GLU A 54 -6.29 0.53 9.02
C GLU A 54 -5.57 1.31 7.91
N ILE A 55 -4.34 0.92 7.57
CA ILE A 55 -3.59 1.52 6.45
C ILE A 55 -4.26 1.18 5.12
N LEU A 56 -4.67 -0.08 4.92
CA LEU A 56 -5.29 -0.52 3.67
C LEU A 56 -6.66 0.11 3.46
N ASP A 57 -7.49 0.19 4.50
CA ASP A 57 -8.81 0.83 4.47
C ASP A 57 -8.68 2.34 4.17
N PHE A 58 -7.69 3.02 4.77
CA PHE A 58 -7.42 4.42 4.44
C PHE A 58 -6.94 4.60 3.00
N ILE A 59 -6.03 3.74 2.53
CA ILE A 59 -5.54 3.78 1.15
C ILE A 59 -6.67 3.48 0.15
N GLU A 60 -7.63 2.64 0.52
CA GLU A 60 -8.85 2.42 -0.25
C GLU A 60 -9.78 3.64 -0.22
N SER A 61 -9.98 4.28 0.93
CA SER A 61 -10.90 5.43 1.07
C SER A 61 -10.44 6.65 0.29
N ILE A 62 -9.13 6.84 0.15
CA ILE A 62 -8.55 7.83 -0.77
C ILE A 62 -8.62 7.36 -2.23
N GLY A 63 -9.24 6.22 -2.56
CA GLY A 63 -9.56 5.77 -3.91
C GLY A 63 -8.40 5.11 -4.67
N VAL A 64 -7.51 4.40 -3.96
CA VAL A 64 -6.59 3.44 -4.59
C VAL A 64 -7.31 2.10 -4.81
N PRO A 65 -7.28 1.51 -6.02
CA PRO A 65 -8.01 0.28 -6.30
C PRO A 65 -7.52 -0.94 -5.48
N LYS A 66 -8.45 -1.73 -4.93
CA LYS A 66 -8.19 -2.98 -4.17
C LYS A 66 -7.28 -3.98 -4.87
N LYS A 67 -7.35 -4.05 -6.20
CA LYS A 67 -6.52 -4.96 -7.01
C LYS A 67 -5.01 -4.76 -6.79
N HIS A 68 -4.58 -3.59 -6.33
CA HIS A 68 -3.19 -3.27 -6.02
C HIS A 68 -2.83 -3.40 -4.53
N LEU A 69 -3.82 -3.60 -3.66
CA LEU A 69 -3.62 -3.62 -2.22
C LEU A 69 -3.21 -5.00 -1.69
N GLY A 70 -3.00 -5.99 -2.56
CA GLY A 70 -2.56 -7.34 -2.18
C GLY A 70 -3.53 -8.08 -1.26
N VAL A 71 -4.71 -7.51 -0.99
CA VAL A 71 -5.76 -8.11 -0.14
C VAL A 71 -6.44 -9.21 -0.94
N THR A 72 -5.85 -10.39 -0.89
CA THR A 72 -6.56 -11.62 -1.20
C THR A 72 -7.38 -11.91 0.06
N ARG A 73 -8.71 -11.80 -0.03
CA ARG A 73 -9.62 -12.24 1.03
C ARG A 73 -9.41 -13.73 1.32
#